data_AF-A0A7K3XII4-F1
#
_entry.id   AF-A0A7K3XII4-F1
#
_cell.length_a   1.000
_cell.length_b   1.000
_cell.length_c   1.000
_cell.angle_alpha   90.00
_cell.angle_beta   90.00
_cell.angle_gamma   90.00
#
_symmetry.space_group_name_H-M   'P 1'
#
loop_
_entity.id
_entity.type
_entity.pdbx_description
1 polymer ?
#
loop_
_entity_poly.entity_id
_entity_poly.type
_entity_poly.pdbx_seq_one_letter_code
_entity_poly.pdbx_strand_id
1 'polypeptide(L)'
;MNATLKLKGKKTINYYMRVLHRDIGFFIAGLIIVYVLSGIVLIYRDTEFLKSETKVEKTLAPNMEPVKIGEALRIRDFKVTKTEGETISFQSGTYNTTTGVAVYVVKDIIFPFNKFINLHKAISKNPTHWFNLIFGTLLLF
;
A
#
# COMPACT_ATOMS: atom_id res chain seq x y z
N MET A 1 -22.73 65.84 6.00
CA MET A 1 -21.72 65.00 5.31
C MET A 1 -22.21 63.56 5.38
N ASN A 2 -22.91 63.09 4.35
CA ASN A 2 -23.62 61.80 4.38
C ASN A 2 -22.66 60.68 3.97
N ALA A 3 -22.25 59.87 4.95
CA ALA A 3 -21.51 58.64 4.70
C ALA A 3 -22.46 57.60 4.10
N THR A 4 -22.37 57.40 2.79
CA THR A 4 -23.01 56.29 2.08
C THR A 4 -22.35 54.98 2.50
N LEU A 5 -22.95 54.29 3.47
CA LEU A 5 -22.62 52.91 3.80
C LEU A 5 -22.90 52.02 2.58
N LYS A 6 -21.84 51.69 1.85
CA LYS A 6 -21.85 50.78 0.71
C LYS A 6 -22.19 49.38 1.23
N LEU A 7 -23.46 49.01 1.21
CA LEU A 7 -23.91 47.65 1.56
C LEU A 7 -23.25 46.66 0.58
N LYS A 8 -22.29 45.90 1.10
CA LYS A 8 -21.61 44.83 0.37
C LYS A 8 -22.66 43.77 0.01
N GLY A 9 -23.07 43.74 -1.26
CA GLY A 9 -24.07 42.79 -1.76
C GLY A 9 -23.73 41.36 -1.35
N LYS A 10 -24.74 40.60 -0.90
CA LYS A 10 -24.56 39.21 -0.48
C LYS A 10 -23.96 38.41 -1.63
N LYS A 11 -22.86 37.70 -1.36
CA LYS A 11 -22.22 36.79 -2.32
C LYS A 11 -23.23 35.73 -2.77
N THR A 12 -23.27 35.47 -4.07
CA THR A 12 -24.16 34.48 -4.67
C THR A 12 -23.65 33.06 -4.43
N ILE A 13 -24.54 32.07 -4.57
CA ILE A 13 -24.19 30.64 -4.46
C ILE A 13 -23.06 30.28 -5.44
N ASN A 14 -23.09 30.82 -6.66
CA ASN A 14 -22.06 30.62 -7.68
C ASN A 14 -20.67 31.11 -7.24
N TYR A 15 -20.61 32.21 -6.49
CA TYR A 15 -19.35 32.70 -5.94
C TYR A 15 -18.78 31.71 -4.93
N TYR A 16 -19.60 31.20 -4.01
CA TYR A 16 -19.15 30.23 -3.00
C TYR A 16 -18.74 28.90 -3.64
N MET A 17 -19.50 28.43 -4.63
CA MET A 17 -19.19 27.20 -5.37
C MET A 17 -17.83 27.28 -6.05
N ARG A 18 -17.50 28.41 -6.70
CA ARG A 18 -16.19 28.60 -7.35
C ARG A 18 -15.04 28.57 -6.36
N VAL A 19 -15.20 29.23 -5.21
CA VAL A 19 -14.17 29.25 -4.15
C VAL A 19 -14.00 27.84 -3.59
N LEU A 20 -15.10 27.14 -3.29
CA LEU A 20 -15.08 25.79 -2.76
C LEU A 20 -14.44 24.79 -3.74
N HIS A 21 -14.82 24.82 -5.03
CA HIS A 21 -14.22 23.97 -6.08
C HIS A 21 -12.71 24.19 -6.19
N ARG A 22 -12.26 25.43 -6.15
CA ARG A 22 -10.83 25.75 -6.22
C ARG A 22 -10.07 25.21 -5.00
N ASP A 23 -10.60 25.46 -3.81
CA ASP A 23 -9.91 25.11 -2.57
C ASP A 23 -9.90 23.57 -2.38
N ILE A 24 -11.00 22.89 -2.70
CA ILE A 24 -11.07 21.42 -2.74
C ILE A 24 -10.18 20.86 -3.87
N GLY A 25 -10.17 21.48 -5.04
CA GLY A 25 -9.34 21.06 -6.17
C GLY A 25 -7.85 21.07 -5.85
N PHE A 26 -7.35 22.10 -5.14
CA PHE A 26 -5.95 22.11 -4.68
C PHE A 26 -5.64 21.02 -3.67
N PHE A 27 -6.57 20.70 -2.76
CA PHE A 27 -6.42 19.59 -1.83
C PHE A 27 -6.36 18.24 -2.57
N ILE A 28 -7.27 18.03 -3.53
CA ILE A 28 -7.30 16.82 -4.36
C ILE A 28 -6.03 16.68 -5.19
N ALA A 29 -5.48 17.77 -5.74
CA ALA A 29 -4.24 17.72 -6.51
C ALA A 29 -3.09 17.08 -5.71
N GLY A 30 -2.99 17.37 -4.41
CA GLY A 30 -2.04 16.69 -3.51
C GLY A 30 -2.30 15.19 -3.38
N LEU A 31 -3.56 14.79 -3.25
CA LEU A 31 -3.95 13.38 -3.18
C LEU A 31 -3.67 12.64 -4.50
N ILE A 32 -3.88 13.29 -5.64
CA ILE A 32 -3.56 12.73 -6.98
C ILE A 32 -2.06 12.42 -7.06
N ILE A 33 -1.18 13.30 -6.58
CA ILE A 33 0.27 13.04 -6.57
C ILE A 33 0.57 11.75 -5.81
N VAL A 34 0.00 11.56 -4.62
CA VAL A 34 0.16 10.34 -3.83
C VAL A 34 -0.40 9.11 -4.57
N TYR A 35 -1.55 9.26 -5.22
CA TYR A 35 -2.19 8.18 -5.99
C TYR A 35 -1.35 7.77 -7.21
N VAL A 36 -0.80 8.74 -7.95
CA VAL A 36 0.07 8.50 -9.10
C VAL A 36 1.37 7.85 -8.66
N LEU A 37 2.03 8.36 -7.62
CA LEU A 37 3.28 7.79 -7.11
C LEU A 37 3.07 6.34 -6.65
N SER A 38 2.01 6.06 -5.86
CA SER A 38 1.69 4.69 -5.47
C SER A 38 1.36 3.79 -6.65
N GLY A 39 0.69 4.31 -7.68
CA GLY A 39 0.44 3.60 -8.95
C GLY A 39 1.73 3.24 -9.69
N ILE A 40 2.70 4.15 -9.79
CA ILE A 40 4.02 3.89 -10.38
C ILE A 40 4.72 2.75 -9.62
N VAL A 41 4.75 2.80 -8.28
CA VAL A 41 5.35 1.71 -7.49
C VAL A 41 4.62 0.38 -7.72
N LEU A 42 3.31 0.41 -7.92
CA LEU A 42 2.48 -0.78 -8.20
C LEU A 42 2.74 -1.42 -9.57
N ILE A 43 3.13 -0.62 -10.57
CA ILE A 43 3.54 -1.10 -11.90
C ILE A 43 4.82 -1.93 -11.78
N TYR A 44 5.81 -1.45 -11.02
CA TYR A 44 7.11 -2.09 -10.85
C TYR A 44 7.19 -3.03 -9.62
N ARG A 45 6.06 -3.53 -9.13
CA ARG A 45 5.98 -4.30 -7.87
C ARG A 45 6.79 -5.61 -7.90
N ASP A 46 7.04 -6.13 -9.08
CA ASP A 46 7.78 -7.37 -9.35
C ASP A 46 9.30 -7.13 -9.46
N THR A 47 9.74 -5.87 -9.53
CA THR A 47 11.15 -5.48 -9.53
C THR A 47 11.68 -5.21 -8.13
N GLU A 48 12.97 -4.85 -8.01
CA GLU A 48 13.62 -4.41 -6.77
C GLU A 48 13.37 -2.93 -6.43
N PHE A 49 12.50 -2.24 -7.19
CA PHE A 49 12.23 -0.82 -7.02
C PHE A 49 11.62 -0.49 -5.64
N LEU A 50 12.28 0.40 -4.90
CA LEU A 50 11.88 0.91 -3.58
C LEU A 50 11.60 -0.20 -2.54
N LYS A 51 12.27 -1.34 -2.65
CA LYS A 51 12.20 -2.42 -1.66
C LYS A 51 13.39 -2.39 -0.71
N SER A 52 13.16 -2.85 0.52
CA SER A 52 14.19 -3.11 1.51
C SER A 52 14.11 -4.57 1.96
N GLU A 53 15.26 -5.19 2.15
CA GLU A 53 15.38 -6.57 2.59
C GLU A 53 15.30 -6.66 4.12
N THR A 54 14.44 -7.53 4.63
CA THR A 54 14.33 -7.82 6.06
C THR A 54 14.43 -9.33 6.27
N LYS A 55 15.30 -9.74 7.20
CA LYS A 55 15.40 -11.14 7.63
C LYS A 55 14.25 -11.44 8.59
N VAL A 56 13.51 -12.51 8.30
CA VAL A 56 12.39 -12.99 9.08
C VAL A 56 12.69 -14.42 9.52
N GLU A 57 12.49 -14.66 10.81
CA GLU A 57 12.46 -15.99 11.39
C GLU A 57 11.02 -16.35 11.75
N LYS A 58 10.57 -17.53 11.32
CA LYS A 58 9.22 -18.00 11.59
C LYS A 58 9.25 -19.50 11.87
N THR A 59 8.72 -19.88 13.03
CA THR A 59 8.52 -21.29 13.38
C THR A 59 7.22 -21.79 12.77
N LEU A 60 7.30 -22.92 12.08
CA LEU A 60 6.18 -23.66 11.49
C LEU A 60 6.12 -25.07 12.09
N ALA A 61 5.14 -25.87 11.67
CA ALA A 61 5.08 -27.27 12.08
C ALA A 61 6.30 -28.03 11.53
N PRO A 62 6.96 -28.90 12.33
CA PRO A 62 8.03 -29.75 11.86
C PRO A 62 7.59 -30.69 10.74
N ASN A 63 8.55 -31.13 9.92
CA ASN A 63 8.38 -32.13 8.86
C ASN A 63 7.23 -31.83 7.87
N MET A 64 6.98 -30.55 7.58
CA MET A 64 6.02 -30.16 6.55
C MET A 64 6.52 -30.45 5.13
N GLU A 65 5.58 -30.80 4.26
CA GLU A 65 5.85 -30.91 2.83
C GLU A 65 6.25 -29.55 2.22
N PRO A 66 7.16 -29.52 1.23
CA PRO A 66 7.61 -28.29 0.56
C PRO A 66 6.50 -27.35 0.10
N VAL A 67 5.42 -27.89 -0.46
CA VAL A 67 4.28 -27.09 -0.94
C VAL A 67 3.61 -26.36 0.23
N LYS A 68 3.40 -27.05 1.35
CA LYS A 68 2.79 -26.49 2.57
C LYS A 68 3.69 -25.46 3.23
N ILE A 69 5.02 -25.60 3.14
CA ILE A 69 5.97 -24.58 3.60
C ILE A 69 5.77 -23.29 2.82
N GLY A 70 5.74 -23.36 1.48
CA GLY A 70 5.52 -22.19 0.62
C GLY A 70 4.20 -21.47 0.92
N GLU A 71 3.11 -22.22 1.09
CA GLU A 71 1.80 -21.69 1.48
C GLU A 71 1.81 -21.04 2.87
N ALA A 72 2.40 -21.70 3.86
CA ALA A 72 2.46 -21.20 5.24
C ALA A 72 3.34 -19.95 5.40
N LEU A 73 4.38 -19.82 4.57
CA LEU A 73 5.22 -18.64 4.49
C LEU A 73 4.64 -17.54 3.59
N ARG A 74 3.59 -17.84 2.82
CA ARG A 74 2.98 -16.93 1.82
C ARG A 74 3.98 -16.40 0.79
N ILE A 75 4.98 -17.21 0.44
CA ILE A 75 5.98 -16.85 -0.56
C ILE A 75 5.40 -17.16 -1.94
N ARG A 76 5.28 -16.12 -2.78
CA ARG A 76 4.87 -16.30 -4.18
C ARG A 76 5.96 -17.06 -4.94
N ASP A 77 5.56 -17.94 -5.85
CA ASP A 77 6.47 -18.68 -6.72
C ASP A 77 7.52 -19.52 -5.94
N PHE A 78 7.12 -20.06 -4.78
CA PHE A 78 7.99 -20.86 -3.92
C PHE A 78 8.58 -22.06 -4.68
N LYS A 79 9.91 -22.16 -4.72
CA LYS A 79 10.65 -23.27 -5.32
C LYS A 79 11.78 -23.70 -4.40
N VAL A 80 11.79 -24.99 -4.08
CA VAL A 80 12.91 -25.63 -3.41
C VAL A 80 14.09 -25.70 -4.38
N THR A 81 15.25 -25.27 -3.91
CA THR A 81 16.50 -25.30 -4.68
C THR A 81 17.34 -26.50 -4.27
N LYS A 82 17.30 -26.88 -2.99
CA LYS A 82 18.11 -27.97 -2.46
C LYS A 82 17.48 -28.54 -1.20
N THR A 83 17.64 -29.84 -0.99
CA THR A 83 17.30 -30.51 0.26
C THR A 83 18.53 -31.27 0.75
N GLU A 84 19.05 -30.91 1.92
CA GLU A 84 20.24 -31.53 2.52
C GLU A 84 19.93 -31.95 3.95
N GLY A 85 19.81 -33.26 4.17
CA GLY A 85 19.47 -33.82 5.48
C GLY A 85 18.18 -33.20 6.03
N GLU A 86 18.32 -32.47 7.13
CA GLU A 86 17.20 -31.83 7.85
C GLU A 86 16.91 -30.40 7.38
N THR A 87 17.61 -29.88 6.37
CA THR A 87 17.42 -28.50 5.89
C THR A 87 16.93 -28.48 4.44
N ILE A 88 15.80 -27.81 4.24
CA ILE A 88 15.24 -27.49 2.93
C ILE A 88 15.60 -26.04 2.60
N SER A 89 16.33 -25.84 1.50
CA SER A 89 16.73 -24.52 1.00
C SER A 89 15.88 -24.11 -0.20
N PHE A 90 15.40 -22.87 -0.18
CA PHE A 90 14.61 -22.25 -1.24
C PHE A 90 15.19 -20.87 -1.58
N GLN A 91 14.71 -20.25 -2.66
CA GLN A 91 15.31 -19.02 -3.22
C GLN A 91 15.52 -17.88 -2.21
N SER A 92 14.62 -17.73 -1.24
CA SER A 92 14.66 -16.64 -0.26
C SER A 92 15.11 -17.07 1.14
N GLY A 93 15.46 -18.33 1.38
CA GLY A 93 15.79 -18.79 2.73
C GLY A 93 15.90 -20.29 2.91
N THR A 94 15.85 -20.72 4.18
CA THR A 94 15.96 -22.11 4.60
C THR A 94 14.85 -22.47 5.58
N TYR A 95 14.56 -23.77 5.67
CA TYR A 95 13.62 -24.37 6.60
C TYR A 95 14.23 -25.64 7.18
N ASN A 96 14.22 -25.77 8.50
CA ASN A 96 14.67 -26.98 9.19
C ASN A 96 13.48 -27.91 9.46
N THR A 97 13.53 -29.14 8.95
CA THR A 97 12.46 -30.14 9.06
C THR A 97 12.29 -30.71 10.46
N THR A 98 13.34 -30.69 11.28
CA THR A 98 13.33 -31.21 12.66
C THR A 98 12.75 -30.18 13.63
N THR A 99 13.23 -28.93 13.57
CA THR A 99 12.82 -27.86 14.48
C THR A 99 11.60 -27.09 14.00
N GLY A 100 11.26 -27.18 12.70
CA GLY A 100 10.21 -26.38 12.06
C GLY A 100 10.59 -24.92 11.84
N VAL A 101 11.83 -24.51 12.10
CA VAL A 101 12.25 -23.11 11.97
C VAL A 101 12.54 -22.76 10.51
N ALA A 102 11.89 -21.72 9.99
CA ALA A 102 12.21 -21.09 8.70
C ALA A 102 12.92 -19.75 8.91
N VAL A 103 14.04 -19.55 8.21
CA VAL A 103 14.76 -18.27 8.17
C VAL A 103 14.83 -17.81 6.72
N TYR A 104 14.25 -16.64 6.42
CA TYR A 104 14.13 -16.16 5.05
C TYR A 104 14.17 -14.64 4.96
N VAL A 105 14.50 -14.14 3.77
CA VAL A 105 14.54 -12.71 3.46
C VAL A 105 13.26 -12.32 2.74
N VAL A 106 12.56 -11.32 3.28
CA VAL A 106 11.40 -10.69 2.64
C VAL A 106 11.81 -9.32 2.12
N LYS A 107 11.31 -8.98 0.93
CA LYS A 107 11.52 -7.67 0.31
C LYS A 107 10.23 -6.88 0.36
N ASP A 108 10.20 -5.86 1.21
CA ASP A 108 9.01 -5.02 1.40
C ASP A 108 9.25 -3.59 0.91
N ILE A 109 8.18 -2.95 0.42
CA ILE A 109 8.25 -1.56 -0.03
C ILE A 109 8.59 -0.64 1.16
N ILE A 110 9.49 0.31 0.96
CA ILE A 110 9.91 1.25 2.00
C ILE A 110 8.80 2.22 2.41
N PHE A 111 8.91 2.76 3.62
CA PHE A 111 8.10 3.89 4.06
C PHE A 111 8.48 5.16 3.27
N PRO A 112 7.53 6.04 2.88
CA PRO A 112 6.08 5.99 3.13
C PRO A 112 5.27 5.25 2.05
N PHE A 113 5.91 4.78 0.98
CA PHE A 113 5.23 4.20 -0.19
C PHE A 113 4.39 2.97 0.14
N ASN A 114 4.82 2.15 1.11
CA ASN A 114 4.01 1.03 1.59
C ASN A 114 2.63 1.45 2.11
N LYS A 115 2.53 2.60 2.80
CA LYS A 115 1.25 3.15 3.28
C LYS A 115 0.41 3.67 2.13
N PHE A 116 1.01 4.38 1.18
CA PHE A 116 0.29 4.89 0.00
C PHE A 116 -0.29 3.75 -0.85
N ILE A 117 0.47 2.68 -1.06
CA ILE A 117 0.00 1.49 -1.79
C ILE A 117 -1.14 0.80 -1.04
N ASN A 118 -1.07 0.71 0.29
CA ASN A 118 -2.14 0.11 1.10
C ASN A 118 -3.46 0.89 1.00
N LEU A 119 -3.39 2.22 0.91
CA LEU A 119 -4.56 3.06 0.64
C LEU A 119 -5.06 2.85 -0.81
N HIS A 120 -4.16 2.90 -1.80
CA HIS A 120 -4.49 2.72 -3.22
C HIS A 120 -5.19 1.38 -3.49
N LYS A 121 -4.71 0.29 -2.90
CA LYS A 121 -5.26 -1.07 -3.06
C LYS A 121 -6.33 -1.46 -2.03
N ALA A 122 -6.97 -0.49 -1.37
CA ALA A 122 -7.97 -0.81 -0.36
C ALA A 122 -9.12 -1.67 -0.94
N ILE A 123 -9.53 -2.68 -0.19
CA ILE A 123 -10.66 -3.57 -0.51
C ILE A 123 -11.83 -3.28 0.44
N SER A 124 -13.06 -3.57 0.01
CA SER A 124 -14.30 -3.26 0.77
C SER A 124 -14.32 -3.82 2.20
N LYS A 125 -13.61 -4.93 2.46
CA LYS A 125 -13.50 -5.53 3.79
C LYS A 125 -12.72 -4.66 4.79
N ASN A 126 -11.88 -3.74 4.34
CA ASN A 126 -11.06 -2.88 5.19
C ASN A 126 -11.62 -1.45 5.22
N PRO A 127 -11.75 -0.79 6.38
CA PRO A 127 -12.20 0.61 6.47
C PRO A 127 -11.39 1.60 5.62
N THR A 128 -10.16 1.27 5.20
CA THR A 128 -9.36 2.12 4.30
C THR A 128 -10.02 2.38 2.94
N HIS A 129 -11.01 1.57 2.51
CA HIS A 129 -11.71 1.80 1.25
C HIS A 129 -12.50 3.12 1.22
N TRP A 130 -12.91 3.64 2.38
CA TRP A 130 -13.58 4.94 2.49
C TRP A 130 -12.71 6.08 1.96
N PHE A 131 -11.39 6.00 2.14
CA PHE A 131 -10.47 6.99 1.58
C PHE A 131 -10.61 7.04 0.05
N ASN A 132 -10.62 5.89 -0.63
CA ASN A 132 -10.75 5.82 -2.09
C ASN A 132 -12.13 6.29 -2.57
N LEU A 133 -13.21 5.96 -1.86
CA LEU A 133 -14.56 6.41 -2.20
C LEU A 133 -14.73 7.92 -2.05
N ILE A 134 -14.24 8.49 -0.95
CA ILE A 134 -14.28 9.93 -0.71
C ILE A 134 -13.41 10.65 -1.73
N PHE A 135 -12.18 10.17 -1.96
CA PHE A 135 -11.28 10.72 -2.97
C PHE A 135 -11.90 10.71 -4.37
N GLY A 136 -12.47 9.58 -4.79
CA GLY A 136 -13.15 9.45 -6.09
C GLY A 136 -14.39 10.35 -6.21
N THR A 137 -15.15 10.51 -5.12
CA THR A 137 -16.32 11.41 -5.09
C THR A 137 -15.90 12.88 -5.17
N LEU A 138 -14.85 13.24 -4.43
CA LEU A 138 -14.29 14.59 -4.43
C LEU A 138 -13.72 14.98 -5.81
N LEU A 139 -13.18 14.02 -6.58
CA LEU A 139 -12.72 14.26 -7.95
C LEU A 139 -13.82 14.70 -8.91
N LEU A 140 -15.09 14.36 -8.62
CA LEU A 140 -16.24 14.77 -9.45
C LEU A 140 -16.76 16.17 -9.10
N PHE A 141 -16.29 16.76 -8.00
CA PHE A 141 -16.73 18.05 -7.47
C PHE A 141 -15.91 19.20 -8.06
#